data_AF-A0A7X1GK96-F1
#
_entry.id   AF-A0A7X1GK96-F1
#
_cell.length_a   1.000
_cell.length_b   1.000
_cell.length_c   1.000
_cell.angle_alpha   90.00
_cell.angle_beta   90.00
_cell.angle_gamma   90.00
#
_symmetry.space_group_name_H-M   'P 1'
#
loop_
_entity.id
_entity.type
_entity.pdbx_description
1 polymer ?
#
loop_
_entity_poly.entity_id
_entity_poly.type
_entity_poly.pdbx_seq_one_letter_code
_entity_poly.pdbx_strand_id
1 'polypeptide(L)'
;MTELSLLDGFLLGVGGGSVAELHGLWQLRKTPKNDRPEWILSYFYWFITIVMVLLSGCVVWLYLKSGININYFMAVHLGIATPLIIGNLKKKEPDIG
;
A
#
# COMPACT_ATOMS: atom_id res chain seq x y z
N MET A 1 -7.56 10.61 -24.53
CA MET A 1 -7.14 9.86 -23.33
C MET A 1 -8.03 10.35 -22.20
N THR A 2 -8.76 9.47 -21.52
CA THR A 2 -9.65 9.87 -20.43
C THR A 2 -8.79 10.40 -19.27
N GLU A 3 -8.98 11.66 -18.91
CA GLU A 3 -8.38 12.27 -17.73
C GLU A 3 -8.81 11.46 -16.50
N LEU A 4 -7.84 11.02 -15.69
CA LEU A 4 -8.13 10.26 -14.48
C LEU A 4 -8.68 11.22 -13.42
N SER A 5 -9.92 11.01 -12.97
CA SER A 5 -10.48 11.84 -11.91
C SER A 5 -9.74 11.64 -10.59
N LEU A 6 -9.76 12.65 -9.72
CA LEU A 6 -9.13 12.57 -8.40
C LEU A 6 -9.65 11.37 -7.58
N LEU A 7 -10.94 11.07 -7.69
CA LEU A 7 -11.56 9.95 -7.01
C LEU A 7 -11.11 8.62 -7.61
N ASP A 8 -11.09 8.50 -8.93
CA ASP A 8 -10.64 7.28 -9.61
C ASP A 8 -9.17 6.99 -9.29
N GLY A 9 -8.31 8.01 -9.33
CA GLY A 9 -6.91 7.87 -8.95
C GLY A 9 -6.74 7.45 -7.50
N PHE A 10 -7.49 8.05 -6.58
CA PHE A 10 -7.48 7.63 -5.17
C PHE A 10 -7.89 6.16 -5.02
N LEU A 11 -9.00 5.74 -5.63
CA LEU A 11 -9.49 4.36 -5.56
C LEU A 11 -8.52 3.35 -6.18
N LEU A 12 -7.90 3.69 -7.31
CA LEU A 12 -6.85 2.87 -7.93
C LEU A 12 -5.60 2.78 -7.06
N GLY A 13 -5.21 3.87 -6.39
CA GLY A 13 -4.10 3.89 -5.45
C GLY A 13 -4.36 3.05 -4.20
N VAL A 14 -5.57 3.14 -3.63
CA VAL A 14 -6.03 2.27 -2.54
C VAL A 14 -6.06 0.80 -2.98
N GLY A 15 -6.57 0.52 -4.18
CA GLY A 15 -6.58 -0.81 -4.77
C GLY A 15 -5.16 -1.37 -4.91
N GLY A 16 -4.24 -0.58 -5.46
CA GLY A 16 -2.83 -0.94 -5.58
C GLY A 16 -2.15 -1.21 -4.22
N GLY A 17 -2.37 -0.32 -3.23
CA GLY A 17 -1.85 -0.52 -1.87
C GLY A 17 -2.37 -1.79 -1.21
N SER A 18 -3.64 -2.14 -1.46
CA SER A 18 -4.25 -3.38 -0.96
C SER A 18 -3.59 -4.63 -1.54
N VAL A 19 -3.15 -4.59 -2.80
CA VAL A 19 -2.45 -5.71 -3.45
C VAL A 19 -1.14 -6.04 -2.74
N ALA A 20 -0.38 -5.02 -2.30
CA ALA A 20 0.86 -5.23 -1.56
C ALA A 20 0.64 -6.01 -0.25
N GLU A 21 -0.41 -5.65 0.49
CA GLU A 21 -0.80 -6.34 1.72
C GLU A 21 -1.31 -7.76 1.43
N LEU A 22 -2.21 -7.90 0.46
CA LEU A 22 -2.75 -9.20 0.05
C LEU A 22 -1.65 -10.16 -0.38
N HIS A 23 -0.59 -9.66 -1.03
CA HIS A 23 0.56 -10.46 -1.37
C HIS A 23 1.29 -10.99 -0.12
N GLY A 24 1.48 -10.16 0.91
CA GLY A 24 2.03 -10.60 2.20
C GLY A 24 1.21 -11.70 2.86
N LEU A 25 -0.11 -11.51 2.92
CA LEU A 25 -1.06 -12.51 3.44
C LEU A 25 -1.11 -13.78 2.59
N TRP A 26 -0.94 -13.65 1.27
CA TRP A 26 -0.90 -14.78 0.35
C TRP A 26 0.32 -15.68 0.60
N GLN A 27 1.48 -15.10 0.92
CA GLN A 27 2.66 -15.90 1.29
C GLN A 27 2.43 -16.68 2.59
N LEU A 28 1.75 -16.07 3.58
CA LEU A 28 1.35 -16.70 4.83
C LEU A 28 0.41 -17.90 4.67
N ARG A 29 -0.32 -17.99 3.55
CA ARG A 29 -1.14 -19.17 3.24
C ARG A 29 -0.30 -20.44 3.13
N LYS A 30 0.97 -20.33 2.71
CA LYS A 30 1.91 -21.46 2.57
C LYS A 30 2.45 -21.94 3.92
N THR A 31 2.29 -21.15 4.97
CA THR A 31 2.73 -21.49 6.33
C THR A 31 1.70 -22.39 7.03
N PRO A 32 2.12 -23.50 7.66
CA PRO A 32 1.28 -24.34 8.49
C PRO A 32 0.50 -23.51 9.51
N LYS A 33 -0.76 -23.87 9.79
CA LYS A 33 -1.63 -23.07 10.68
C LYS A 33 -1.02 -22.83 12.08
N ASN A 34 -0.28 -23.82 12.61
CA ASN A 34 0.35 -23.74 13.92
C ASN A 34 1.56 -22.79 13.96
N ASP A 35 2.16 -22.47 12.80
CA ASP A 35 3.33 -21.60 12.70
C ASP A 35 2.96 -20.20 12.19
N ARG A 36 1.65 -19.89 12.12
CA ARG A 36 1.19 -18.57 11.70
C ARG A 36 1.39 -17.58 12.85
N PRO A 37 1.93 -16.39 12.58
CA PRO A 37 2.09 -15.38 13.61
C PRO A 37 0.73 -14.92 14.16
N GLU A 38 0.65 -14.82 15.50
CA GLU A 38 -0.55 -14.37 16.20
C GLU A 38 -0.95 -12.93 15.87
N TRP A 39 0.02 -12.09 15.45
CA TRP A 39 -0.24 -10.69 15.10
C TRP A 39 -1.21 -10.51 13.94
N ILE A 40 -1.45 -11.53 13.11
CA ILE A 40 -2.44 -11.48 12.01
C ILE A 40 -3.86 -11.33 12.56
N LEU A 41 -4.12 -11.79 13.78
CA LEU A 41 -5.43 -11.66 14.44
C LEU A 41 -5.54 -10.34 15.21
N SER A 42 -4.47 -9.56 15.31
CA SER A 42 -4.45 -8.32 16.09
C SER A 42 -5.23 -7.22 15.37
N TYR A 43 -6.20 -6.61 16.07
CA TYR A 43 -6.89 -5.42 15.58
C TYR A 43 -5.93 -4.26 15.26
N PHE A 44 -4.83 -4.15 16.02
CA PHE A 44 -3.81 -3.13 15.78
C PHE A 44 -3.12 -3.33 14.43
N TYR A 45 -2.82 -4.58 14.07
CA TYR A 45 -2.25 -4.92 12.76
C TYR A 45 -3.16 -4.45 11.62
N TRP A 46 -4.43 -4.84 11.67
CA TRP A 46 -5.40 -4.46 10.63
C TRP A 46 -5.66 -2.95 10.58
N PHE A 47 -5.64 -2.27 11.72
CA PHE A 47 -5.74 -0.81 11.75
C PHE A 47 -4.58 -0.14 10.99
N ILE A 48 -3.35 -0.54 11.28
CA ILE A 48 -2.16 -0.01 10.59
C ILE A 48 -2.18 -0.37 9.10
N THR A 49 -2.58 -1.60 8.76
CA THR A 49 -2.76 -2.04 7.37
C THR A 49 -3.74 -1.12 6.62
N ILE A 50 -4.91 -0.82 7.21
CA ILE A 50 -5.90 0.09 6.60
C ILE A 50 -5.29 1.48 6.39
N VAL A 51 -4.56 2.00 7.38
CA VAL A 51 -3.88 3.31 7.26
C VAL A 51 -2.87 3.30 6.10
N MET A 52 -2.06 2.26 5.96
CA MET A 52 -1.07 2.13 4.88
C MET A 52 -1.72 2.02 3.49
N VAL A 53 -2.82 1.29 3.40
CA VAL A 53 -3.63 1.18 2.18
C VAL A 53 -4.23 2.54 1.79
N LEU A 54 -4.78 3.28 2.76
CA LEU A 54 -5.31 4.63 2.52
C LEU A 54 -4.21 5.62 2.13
N LEU A 55 -3.02 5.52 2.73
CA LEU A 55 -1.85 6.32 2.36
C LEU A 55 -1.45 6.11 0.90
N SER A 56 -1.59 4.90 0.38
CA SER A 56 -1.33 4.59 -1.03
C SER A 56 -2.26 5.36 -1.98
N GLY A 57 -3.55 5.45 -1.64
CA GLY A 57 -4.50 6.31 -2.36
C GLY A 57 -4.18 7.80 -2.24
N CYS A 58 -3.82 8.26 -1.05
CA CYS A 58 -3.43 9.64 -0.80
C CYS A 58 -2.23 10.08 -1.65
N VAL A 59 -1.23 9.22 -1.84
CA VAL A 59 -0.07 9.52 -2.71
C VAL A 59 -0.52 9.72 -4.15
N VAL A 60 -1.35 8.83 -4.70
CA VAL A 60 -1.87 8.97 -6.08
C VAL A 60 -2.71 10.24 -6.22
N TRP A 61 -3.56 10.53 -5.24
CA TRP A 61 -4.37 11.75 -5.21
C TRP A 61 -3.51 13.03 -5.18
N LEU A 62 -2.42 13.04 -4.41
CA LEU A 62 -1.48 14.16 -4.38
C LEU A 62 -0.81 14.37 -5.75
N TYR A 63 -0.39 13.31 -6.43
CA TYR A 63 0.18 13.40 -7.77
C TYR A 63 -0.78 14.06 -8.78
N LEU A 64 -2.04 13.61 -8.78
CA LEU A 64 -3.08 14.21 -9.63
C LEU A 64 -3.35 15.67 -9.26
N LYS A 65 -3.43 15.98 -7.96
CA LYS A 65 -3.66 17.35 -7.48
C LYS A 65 -2.49 18.29 -7.80
N SER A 66 -1.27 17.77 -7.89
CA SER A 66 -0.08 18.50 -8.36
C SER A 66 -0.06 18.73 -9.88
N GLY A 67 -1.09 18.31 -10.61
CA GLY A 67 -1.20 18.47 -12.07
C GLY A 67 -0.37 17.46 -12.86
N ILE A 68 0.11 16.38 -12.21
CA ILE A 68 0.83 15.32 -12.90
C ILE A 68 -0.21 14.43 -13.59
N ASN A 69 -0.20 14.41 -14.92
CA ASN A 69 -1.05 13.53 -15.70
C ASN A 69 -0.53 12.09 -15.60
N ILE A 70 -1.20 11.26 -14.82
CA ILE A 70 -0.91 9.84 -14.69
C ILE A 70 -2.06 9.03 -15.30
N ASN A 71 -1.71 7.98 -16.04
CA ASN A 71 -2.70 7.05 -16.57
C ASN A 71 -3.17 6.06 -15.48
N TYR A 72 -4.26 5.34 -15.76
CA TYR A 72 -4.84 4.34 -14.85
C TYR A 72 -3.82 3.28 -14.37
N PHE A 73 -2.96 2.82 -15.27
CA PHE A 73 -1.97 1.79 -14.96
C PHE A 73 -0.86 2.30 -14.03
N MET A 74 -0.43 3.54 -14.23
CA MET A 74 0.54 4.23 -13.40
C MET A 74 -0.03 4.50 -12.01
N ALA A 75 -1.31 4.88 -11.89
CA ALA A 75 -1.99 5.05 -10.61
C ALA A 75 -1.97 3.76 -9.78
N VAL A 76 -2.25 2.61 -10.40
CA VAL A 76 -2.17 1.30 -9.73
C VAL A 76 -0.73 0.98 -9.32
N HIS A 77 0.23 1.14 -10.23
CA HIS A 77 1.65 0.89 -9.93
C HIS A 77 2.18 1.75 -8.78
N LEU A 78 1.82 3.03 -8.78
CA LEU A 78 2.18 3.97 -7.72
C LEU A 78 1.55 3.55 -6.39
N GLY A 79 0.29 3.10 -6.39
CA GLY A 79 -0.37 2.53 -5.22
C GLY A 79 0.38 1.30 -4.67
N ILE A 80 0.75 0.35 -5.52
CA ILE A 80 1.49 -0.87 -5.12
C ILE A 80 2.88 -0.52 -4.54
N ALA A 81 3.58 0.43 -5.14
CA ALA A 81 4.93 0.80 -4.72
C ALA A 81 4.94 1.60 -3.40
N THR A 82 3.85 2.32 -3.08
CA THR A 82 3.81 3.24 -1.94
C THR A 82 4.12 2.57 -0.59
N PRO A 83 3.48 1.45 -0.19
CA PRO A 83 3.80 0.76 1.06
C PRO A 83 5.25 0.30 1.13
N LEU A 84 5.82 -0.15 0.00
CA LEU A 84 7.21 -0.60 -0.09
C LEU A 84 8.17 0.57 0.09
N ILE A 85 7.91 1.72 -0.52
CA ILE A 85 8.73 2.93 -0.38
C ILE A 85 8.72 3.40 1.08
N ILE A 86 7.53 3.51 1.69
CA ILE A 86 7.38 3.90 3.10
C ILE A 86 8.08 2.89 4.02
N GLY A 87 7.93 1.59 3.77
CA GLY A 87 8.60 0.55 4.53
C GLY A 87 10.12 0.61 4.44
N ASN A 88 10.67 0.92 3.25
CA ASN A 88 12.11 1.06 3.06
C ASN A 88 12.68 2.35 3.66
N LEU A 89 11.89 3.43 3.75
CA LEU A 89 12.30 4.67 4.42
C LEU A 89 12.61 4.44 5.92
N LYS A 90 11.90 3.52 6.59
CA LYS A 90 12.18 3.15 7.99
C LYS A 90 13.48 2.38 8.18
N LYS A 91 13.98 1.69 7.16
CA LYS A 91 15.22 0.88 7.27
C LYS A 91 16.51 1.71 7.36
N LYS A 92 16.38 3.05 7.42
CA LYS A 92 17.48 4.02 7.56
C LYS A 92 17.65 4.59 8.98
N GLU A 93 16.96 4.06 9.99
CA GLU A 93 17.35 4.33 11.38
C GLU A 93 18.67 3.60 11.68
N PRO A 94 19.69 4.27 12.25
CA PRO A 94 20.98 3.64 12.48
C PRO A 94 20.82 2.49 13.47
N ASP A 95 21.49 1.38 13.16
CA ASP A 95 21.67 0.23 14.04
C ASP A 95 22.45 0.70 15.29
N ILE A 96 21.72 1.15 16.32
CA ILE A 96 22.29 1.34 17.65
C ILE A 96 22.34 -0.05 18.29
N GLY A 97 23.45 -0.73 18.02
CA GLY A 97 23.81 -2.01 18.64
C GLY A 97 23.93 -1.97 20.15
#